data_AF-A0AA35SGV2-F1
#
_entry.id   AF-A0AA35SGV2-F1
#
_cell.length_a   1.000
_cell.length_b   1.000
_cell.length_c   1.000
_cell.angle_alpha   90.00
_cell.angle_beta   90.00
_cell.angle_gamma   90.00
#
_symmetry.space_group_name_H-M   'P 1'
#
loop_
_entity.id
_entity.type
_entity.pdbx_description
1 polymer ?
#
loop_
_entity_poly.entity_id
_entity_poly.type
_entity_poly.pdbx_seq_one_letter_code
_entity_poly.pdbx_strand_id
1 'polypeptide(L)'
;MTQIRGVGRSFSTAILDMTGIHPSSHIGYLTEPQVESIEKILQDPKAADIPTWFLNRRKDAETGENKHIFNSDIEFTIRNDVERERISGSWRGYRHMYGLKVRGQRTRTAGRRGGAVGVAKGGKIQPAKSGGSK
;
A
#
# COMPACT_ATOMS: atom_id res chain seq x y z
N MET A 1 -4.84 2.10 -12.44
CA MET A 1 -4.26 3.05 -11.45
C MET A 1 -3.96 2.41 -10.10
N THR A 2 -4.87 1.67 -9.46
CA THR A 2 -4.68 1.16 -8.08
C THR A 2 -3.60 0.10 -7.88
N GLN A 3 -2.99 -0.41 -8.95
CA GLN A 3 -1.87 -1.35 -8.87
C GLN A 3 -0.56 -0.63 -8.48
N ILE A 4 -0.48 0.68 -8.69
CA ILE A 4 0.65 1.51 -8.32
C ILE A 4 0.65 1.69 -6.81
N ARG A 5 1.75 1.31 -6.14
CA ARG A 5 1.86 1.49 -4.69
C ARG A 5 1.90 2.98 -4.36
N GLY A 6 1.03 3.41 -3.45
CA GLY A 6 0.86 4.84 -3.11
C GLY A 6 -0.41 5.46 -3.68
N VAL A 7 -0.94 4.88 -4.76
CA VAL A 7 -2.15 5.36 -5.43
C VAL A 7 -3.34 4.48 -5.05
N GLY A 8 -4.22 5.02 -4.20
CA GLY A 8 -5.47 4.38 -3.82
C GLY A 8 -6.61 4.61 -4.82
N ARG A 9 -7.78 4.01 -4.57
CA ARG A 9 -9.00 4.26 -5.37
C ARG A 9 -9.40 5.74 -5.33
N SER A 10 -9.44 6.34 -4.15
CA SER A 10 -9.79 7.75 -3.97
C SER A 10 -8.83 8.68 -4.72
N PHE A 11 -7.52 8.44 -4.59
CA PHE A 11 -6.48 9.23 -5.26
C PHE A 11 -6.58 9.08 -6.78
N SER A 12 -6.80 7.86 -7.26
CA SER A 12 -7.02 7.60 -8.69
C SER A 12 -8.25 8.32 -9.22
N THR A 13 -9.38 8.31 -8.51
CA THR A 13 -10.60 8.98 -8.94
C THR A 13 -10.38 10.49 -9.02
N ALA A 14 -9.74 11.09 -8.01
CA ALA A 14 -9.43 12.52 -8.02
C ALA A 14 -8.56 12.94 -9.22
N ILE A 15 -7.55 12.13 -9.58
CA ILE A 15 -6.70 12.39 -10.76
C ILE A 15 -7.52 12.28 -12.06
N LEU A 16 -8.39 11.27 -12.16
CA LEU A 16 -9.24 11.09 -13.35
C LEU A 16 -10.22 12.25 -13.51
N ASP A 17 -10.80 12.73 -12.40
CA ASP A 17 -11.71 13.87 -12.40
C ASP A 17 -10.98 15.16 -12.83
N MET A 18 -9.73 15.35 -12.39
CA MET A 18 -8.93 16.52 -12.76
C MET A 18 -8.44 16.49 -14.22
N THR A 19 -8.14 15.31 -14.73
CA THR A 19 -7.71 15.11 -16.12
C THR A 19 -8.88 15.02 -17.11
N GLY A 20 -10.13 14.94 -16.60
CA GLY A 20 -11.33 14.79 -17.42
C GLY A 20 -11.45 13.44 -18.11
N ILE A 21 -10.72 12.42 -17.65
CA ILE A 21 -10.72 11.07 -18.24
C ILE A 21 -11.83 10.25 -17.60
N HIS A 22 -12.69 9.65 -18.43
CA HIS A 22 -13.77 8.81 -17.94
C HIS A 22 -13.25 7.57 -17.18
N PRO A 23 -13.70 7.30 -15.94
CA PRO A 23 -13.26 6.14 -15.15
C PRO A 23 -13.58 4.77 -15.76
N SER A 24 -14.57 4.70 -16.66
CA SER A 24 -14.96 3.47 -17.37
C SER A 24 -14.09 3.17 -18.59
N SER A 25 -13.20 4.08 -18.98
CA SER A 25 -12.27 3.88 -20.09
C SER A 25 -11.27 2.76 -19.75
N HIS A 26 -10.96 1.91 -20.73
CA HIS A 26 -9.94 0.88 -20.55
C HIS A 26 -8.55 1.48 -20.77
N ILE A 27 -7.54 0.93 -20.08
CA ILE A 27 -6.17 1.45 -20.09
C ILE A 27 -5.56 1.57 -21.49
N GLY A 28 -5.98 0.71 -22.43
CA GLY A 28 -5.47 0.70 -23.80
C GLY A 28 -6.00 1.82 -24.70
N TYR A 29 -7.00 2.59 -24.26
CA TYR A 29 -7.53 3.74 -25.00
C TYR A 29 -6.96 5.08 -24.53
N LEU A 30 -6.05 5.07 -23.56
CA LEU A 30 -5.39 6.28 -23.09
C LEU A 30 -4.38 6.76 -24.13
N THR A 31 -4.43 8.05 -24.45
CA THR A 31 -3.45 8.67 -25.35
C THR A 31 -2.19 9.04 -24.57
N GLU A 32 -1.03 9.05 -25.25
CA GLU A 32 0.25 9.48 -24.67
C GLU A 32 0.16 10.81 -23.86
N PRO A 33 -0.48 11.89 -24.36
CA PRO A 33 -0.58 13.14 -23.60
C PRO A 33 -1.43 13.02 -22.33
N GLN A 34 -2.42 12.12 -22.31
CA GLN A 34 -3.20 11.83 -21.10
C GLN A 34 -2.35 11.12 -20.06
N VAL A 35 -1.51 10.18 -20.50
CA VAL A 35 -0.56 9.48 -19.62
C VAL A 35 0.46 10.46 -19.04
N GLU A 36 1.03 11.34 -19.85
CA GLU A 36 1.97 12.36 -19.40
C GLU A 36 1.33 13.32 -18.39
N SER A 37 0.06 13.70 -18.61
CA SER A 37 -0.69 14.55 -17.67
C SER A 37 -0.88 13.87 -16.32
N ILE A 38 -1.19 12.56 -16.33
CA ILE A 38 -1.32 11.76 -15.09
C ILE A 38 0.03 11.68 -14.37
N GLU A 39 1.11 11.45 -15.10
CA GLU A 39 2.46 11.38 -14.51
C GLU A 39 2.86 12.69 -13.85
N LYS A 40 2.63 13.83 -14.49
CA LYS A 40 2.91 15.17 -13.93
C LYS A 40 2.17 15.39 -12.61
N ILE A 41 0.88 15.01 -12.54
CA ILE A 41 0.08 15.12 -11.31
C ILE A 41 0.59 14.17 -10.22
N LEU A 42 1.07 12.98 -10.59
CA LEU A 42 1.64 12.02 -9.63
C LEU A 42 2.98 12.50 -9.04
N GLN A 43 3.83 13.11 -9.86
CA GLN A 43 5.12 13.65 -9.41
C GLN A 43 4.91 14.87 -8.50
N ASP A 44 4.11 15.85 -8.94
CA ASP A 44 3.87 17.10 -8.20
C ASP A 44 2.38 17.37 -7.98
N PRO A 45 1.74 16.67 -7.03
CA PRO A 45 0.32 16.83 -6.76
C PRO A 45 -0.03 18.23 -6.20
N LYS A 46 0.94 18.94 -5.61
CA LYS A 46 0.73 20.32 -5.16
C LYS A 46 0.47 21.29 -6.31
N ALA A 47 1.13 21.08 -7.45
CA ALA A 47 0.95 21.92 -8.62
C ALA A 47 -0.44 21.70 -9.26
N ALA A 48 -1.03 20.53 -9.00
CA ALA A 48 -2.37 20.15 -9.43
C ALA A 48 -3.45 20.49 -8.37
N ASP A 49 -3.23 21.50 -7.52
CA ASP A 49 -4.20 21.97 -6.51
C ASP A 49 -4.74 20.89 -5.55
N ILE A 50 -4.04 19.75 -5.41
CA ILE A 50 -4.46 18.70 -4.49
C ILE A 50 -4.24 19.18 -3.05
N PRO A 51 -5.28 19.16 -2.20
CA PRO A 51 -5.15 19.60 -0.83
C PRO A 51 -4.07 18.83 -0.07
N THR A 52 -3.33 19.55 0.78
CA THR A 52 -2.21 18.97 1.54
C THR A 52 -2.61 17.76 2.40
N TRP A 53 -3.85 17.71 2.90
CA TRP A 53 -4.38 16.60 3.69
C TRP A 53 -4.58 15.30 2.90
N PHE A 54 -4.63 15.38 1.57
CA PHE A 54 -4.80 14.24 0.67
C PHE A 54 -3.48 13.55 0.33
N LEU A 55 -2.34 14.15 0.70
CA LEU A 55 -1.01 13.61 0.46
C LEU A 55 -0.61 12.56 1.51
N ASN A 56 0.08 11.51 1.06
CA ASN A 56 0.47 10.37 1.90
C ASN A 56 1.50 10.74 2.98
N ARG A 57 2.45 11.63 2.68
CA ARG A 57 3.54 12.02 3.59
C ARG A 57 3.49 13.52 3.84
N ARG A 58 2.92 13.91 4.98
CA ARG A 58 2.81 15.32 5.39
C ARG A 58 3.89 15.65 6.41
N LYS A 59 4.46 16.85 6.32
CA LYS A 59 5.52 17.36 7.19
C LYS A 59 6.64 16.34 7.36
N ASP A 60 7.34 16.07 6.26
CA ASP A 60 8.47 15.16 6.29
C ASP A 60 9.51 15.58 7.35
N ALA A 61 10.13 14.61 8.01
CA ALA A 61 11.03 14.88 9.14
C ALA A 61 12.33 15.57 8.72
N GLU A 62 12.80 15.35 7.50
CA GLU A 62 14.05 15.91 6.99
C GLU A 62 13.80 17.22 6.25
N THR A 63 12.85 17.22 5.30
CA THR A 63 12.63 18.39 4.44
C THR A 63 11.51 19.31 4.91
N GLY A 64 10.67 18.90 5.87
CA GLY A 64 9.53 19.69 6.37
C GLY A 64 8.36 19.82 5.37
N GLU A 65 8.55 19.42 4.12
CA GLU A 65 7.57 19.53 3.05
C GLU A 65 6.54 18.40 3.08
N ASN A 66 5.37 18.66 2.48
CA ASN A 66 4.39 17.63 2.17
C ASN A 66 4.73 16.99 0.81
N LYS A 67 4.74 15.66 0.73
CA LYS A 67 5.08 14.89 -0.48
C LYS A 67 4.08 13.75 -0.69
N HIS A 68 3.87 13.36 -1.93
CA HIS A 68 3.20 12.10 -2.26
C HIS A 68 4.25 11.09 -2.70
N ILE A 69 4.47 10.08 -1.87
CA ILE A 69 5.41 9.00 -2.15
C ILE A 69 4.68 7.86 -2.86
N PHE A 70 5.31 7.30 -3.90
CA PHE A 70 4.76 6.19 -4.67
C PHE A 70 5.86 5.16 -5.03
N ASN A 71 5.45 3.97 -5.48
CA ASN A 71 6.33 2.87 -5.89
C ASN A 71 7.39 2.46 -4.85
N SER A 72 8.67 2.51 -5.24
CA SER A 72 9.84 2.12 -4.45
C SER A 72 10.06 3.01 -3.24
N ASP A 73 9.69 4.29 -3.37
CA ASP A 73 10.00 5.30 -2.36
C ASP A 73 9.20 5.05 -1.08
N ILE A 74 8.03 4.42 -1.19
CA ILE A 74 7.25 4.00 -0.02
C ILE A 74 8.01 2.98 0.82
N GLU A 75 8.62 1.98 0.19
CA GLU A 75 9.33 0.94 0.94
C GLU A 75 10.61 1.50 1.57
N PHE A 76 11.30 2.37 0.84
CA PHE A 76 12.51 3.04 1.32
C PHE A 76 12.20 3.95 2.51
N THR A 77 11.19 4.81 2.39
CA THR A 77 10.81 5.75 3.46
C THR A 77 10.32 5.03 4.72
N ILE A 78 9.50 3.99 4.58
CA ILE A 78 9.05 3.18 5.73
C ILE A 78 10.24 2.50 6.41
N ARG A 79 11.19 1.96 5.64
CA ARG A 79 12.39 1.33 6.19
C ARG A 79 13.22 2.34 6.99
N ASN A 80 13.46 3.54 6.45
CA ASN A 80 14.21 4.58 7.11
C ASN A 80 13.51 5.11 8.38
N ASP A 81 12.19 5.27 8.34
CA ASP A 81 11.41 5.68 9.51
C ASP A 81 11.49 4.63 10.65
N VAL A 82 11.41 3.33 10.31
CA VAL A 82 11.58 2.24 11.29
C VAL A 82 13.01 2.20 11.83
N GLU A 83 14.00 2.37 10.97
CA GLU A 83 15.41 2.34 11.39
C GLU A 83 15.74 3.53 12.29
N ARG A 84 15.23 4.72 11.98
CA ARG A 84 15.30 5.88 12.88
C ARG A 84 14.70 5.56 14.24
N GLU A 85 13.51 4.94 14.29
CA GLU A 85 12.88 4.57 15.58
C GLU A 85 13.69 3.57 16.40
N ARG A 86 14.41 2.65 15.74
CA ARG A 86 15.33 1.69 16.37
C ARG A 86 16.56 2.37 16.94
N ILE A 87 17.23 3.19 16.13
CA ILE A 87 18.44 3.93 16.53
C ILE A 87 18.13 4.88 17.69
N SER A 88 16.99 5.57 17.66
CA SER A 88 16.56 6.46 18.76
C SER A 88 16.19 5.72 20.05
N GLY A 89 16.13 4.38 20.07
CA GLY A 89 15.77 3.60 21.26
C GLY A 89 14.31 3.77 21.70
N SER A 90 13.43 4.21 20.81
CA SER A 90 12.01 4.43 21.13
C SER A 90 11.30 3.10 21.45
N TRP A 91 10.23 3.13 22.26
CA TRP A 91 9.45 1.92 22.55
C TRP A 91 8.89 1.26 21.28
N ARG A 92 8.49 2.08 20.29
CA ARG A 92 8.05 1.59 18.98
C ARG A 92 9.18 0.91 18.23
N GLY A 93 10.38 1.49 18.23
CA GLY A 93 11.60 0.89 17.68
C GLY A 93 11.93 -0.45 18.32
N TYR A 94 11.89 -0.54 19.65
CA TYR A 94 12.07 -1.79 20.38
C TYR A 94 11.06 -2.84 19.91
N ARG A 95 9.77 -2.52 19.86
CA ARG A 95 8.74 -3.43 19.34
C ARG A 95 8.99 -3.86 17.90
N HIS A 96 9.46 -2.96 17.04
CA HIS A 96 9.86 -3.27 15.67
C HIS A 96 11.06 -4.21 15.59
N MET A 97 12.02 -4.16 16.53
CA MET A 97 13.14 -5.11 16.60
C MET A 97 12.65 -6.52 16.97
N TYR A 98 11.75 -6.64 17.95
CA TYR A 98 11.17 -7.94 18.35
C TYR A 98 10.07 -8.46 17.41
N GLY A 99 9.75 -7.73 16.34
CA GLY A 99 8.67 -8.11 15.42
C GLY A 99 7.28 -8.11 16.07
N LEU A 100 7.09 -7.33 17.15
CA LEU A 100 5.84 -7.19 17.86
C LEU A 100 5.00 -6.04 17.29
N LYS A 101 3.68 -6.14 17.45
CA LYS A 101 2.75 -5.10 17.01
C LYS A 101 2.93 -3.82 17.84
N VAL A 102 2.82 -2.65 17.24
CA VAL A 102 3.33 -1.39 17.84
C VAL A 102 2.26 -0.56 18.57
N ARG A 103 0.98 -0.65 18.18
CA ARG A 103 -0.11 0.19 18.70
C ARG A 103 -0.73 -0.29 20.03
N GLY A 104 0.06 -0.85 20.95
CA GLY A 104 -0.43 -1.28 22.28
C GLY A 104 -1.31 -2.54 22.28
N GLN A 105 -1.31 -3.33 21.21
CA GLN A 105 -2.09 -4.56 21.12
C GLN A 105 -1.61 -5.61 22.14
N ARG A 106 -2.56 -6.36 22.73
CA ARG A 106 -2.29 -7.44 23.70
C ARG A 106 -1.68 -8.67 23.02
N THR A 107 -0.41 -8.93 23.27
CA THR A 107 0.33 -10.07 22.69
C THR A 107 0.05 -11.40 23.37
N ARG A 108 -0.57 -11.40 24.56
CA ARG A 108 -1.00 -12.63 25.26
C ARG A 108 -2.05 -13.41 24.47
N THR A 109 -2.99 -12.71 23.83
CA THR A 109 -4.14 -13.31 23.14
C THR A 109 -4.12 -13.07 21.64
N ALA A 110 -3.65 -11.91 21.16
CA ALA A 110 -3.74 -11.53 19.75
C ALA A 110 -2.43 -11.79 18.98
N GLY A 111 -2.54 -12.27 17.73
CA GLY A 111 -1.40 -12.45 16.83
C GLY A 111 -0.53 -13.67 17.14
N ARG A 112 -1.08 -14.70 17.79
CA ARG A 112 -0.40 -15.98 18.02
C ARG A 112 -0.11 -16.65 16.67
N ARG A 113 1.14 -17.10 16.47
CA ARG A 113 1.58 -17.84 15.26
C ARG A 113 1.43 -19.36 15.40
N GLY A 114 0.58 -19.83 16.32
CA GLY A 114 0.18 -21.23 16.40
C GLY A 114 -1.14 -21.40 15.66
N GLY A 115 -1.21 -22.34 14.73
CA GLY A 115 -2.47 -22.77 14.13
C GLY A 115 -3.45 -23.26 15.21
N ALA A 116 -4.73 -23.39 14.85
CA ALA A 116 -5.71 -23.96 15.76
C ALA A 116 -5.27 -25.38 16.17
N VAL A 117 -5.10 -25.62 17.47
CA VAL A 117 -4.98 -26.97 18.03
C VAL A 117 -6.39 -27.56 18.04
N GLY A 118 -6.82 -28.07 16.89
CA GLY A 118 -8.12 -28.69 16.69
C GLY A 118 -8.03 -29.78 15.63
N VAL A 119 -9.02 -30.67 15.59
CA VAL A 119 -9.09 -31.73 14.60
C VAL A 119 -9.24 -31.11 13.22
N ALA A 120 -8.24 -31.28 12.36
CA ALA A 120 -8.36 -30.99 10.94
C ALA A 120 -9.47 -31.91 10.38
N LYS A 121 -10.66 -31.37 10.14
CA LYS A 121 -11.64 -32.05 9.27
C LYS A 121 -10.99 -32.12 7.90
N GLY A 122 -10.60 -33.35 7.52
CA GLY A 122 -9.96 -33.65 6.25
C GLY A 122 -10.68 -32.95 5.09
N GLY A 123 -9.89 -32.25 4.26
CA GLY A 123 -10.39 -31.66 3.04
C GLY A 123 -11.10 -32.70 2.18
N LYS A 124 -12.14 -32.25 1.47
CA LYS A 124 -13.02 -33.06 0.61
C LYS A 124 -12.23 -34.06 -0.25
N ILE A 125 -12.68 -35.31 -0.27
CA ILE A 125 -12.23 -36.36 -1.19
C ILE A 125 -12.40 -35.83 -2.63
N GLN A 126 -11.30 -35.72 -3.38
CA GLN A 126 -11.36 -35.41 -4.80
C GLN A 126 -12.05 -36.57 -5.54
N PRO A 127 -12.98 -36.32 -6.47
CA PRO A 127 -13.59 -37.39 -7.25
C PRO A 127 -12.54 -38.06 -8.16
N ALA A 128 -12.60 -39.39 -8.25
CA ALA A 128 -11.71 -40.19 -9.06
C ALA A 128 -11.76 -39.77 -10.54
N LYS A 129 -10.59 -39.56 -11.15
CA LYS A 129 -10.48 -39.32 -12.60
C LYS A 129 -11.03 -40.54 -13.35
N SER A 130 -12.03 -40.34 -14.19
CA SER A 130 -12.52 -41.35 -15.13
C SER A 130 -11.41 -41.70 -16.13
N GLY A 131 -10.97 -42.95 -16.12
CA GLY A 131 -10.02 -43.49 -17.10
C GLY A 131 -10.63 -43.46 -18.49
N GLY A 132 -9.93 -42.83 -19.44
CA GLY A 132 -10.24 -42.94 -20.86
C GLY A 132 -9.81 -44.33 -21.36
N SER A 133 -10.76 -45.10 -21.85
CA SER A 133 -10.52 -46.29 -22.66
C SER A 133 -10.34 -45.90 -24.12
N LYS A 134 -9.27 -46.40 -24.74
CA LYS A 134 -9.00 -46.61 -26.18
C LYS A 134 -9.53 -45.57 -27.17
#